data_AF-A0A2Z6S2G9-F1
#
_entry.id   AF-A0A2Z6S2G9-F1
#
_cell.length_a   1.000
_cell.length_b   1.000
_cell.length_c   1.000
_cell.angle_alpha   90.00
_cell.angle_beta   90.00
_cell.angle_gamma   90.00
#
_symmetry.space_group_name_H-M   'P 1'
#
loop_
_entity.id
_entity.type
_entity.pdbx_description
1 polymer ?
#
loop_
_entity_poly.entity_id
_entity_poly.type
_entity_poly.pdbx_seq_one_letter_code
_entity_poly.pdbx_strand_id
1 'polypeptide(L)'
;MSDKTEVPDKPDKLDKFLAGGDITLNCLISDEGVNDIFEVTISNANNNRVSSLAEAIGTRRLDRFQDIDSTSLALYRVAFIADSVIINSLRNISEFEVEGAIRMEPQDTIFTHFPIQPQRIFGGEKGINVIVYPPAERVPEAVDSGNDLFHK
;
A
#
# COMPACT_ATOMS: atom_id res chain seq x y z
N MET A 1 53.04 -20.62 10.49
CA MET A 1 52.17 -19.92 9.52
C MET A 1 50.76 -20.10 10.03
N SER A 2 50.04 -19.02 10.32
CA SER A 2 48.70 -19.08 10.90
C SER A 2 47.70 -19.37 9.80
N ASP A 3 47.04 -20.53 9.88
CA ASP A 3 45.85 -20.82 9.11
C ASP A 3 44.72 -19.94 9.63
N LYS A 4 44.39 -18.89 8.88
CA LYS A 4 43.28 -18.00 9.18
C LYS A 4 42.02 -18.71 8.71
N THR A 5 41.37 -19.40 9.63
CA THR A 5 40.03 -19.96 9.42
C THR A 5 39.12 -18.82 8.96
N GLU A 6 38.76 -18.87 7.68
CA GLU A 6 37.84 -17.95 7.04
C GLU A 6 36.49 -18.07 7.75
N VAL A 7 36.09 -17.02 8.45
CA VAL A 7 34.72 -16.89 8.95
C VAL A 7 33.84 -16.83 7.70
N PRO A 8 32.80 -17.68 7.55
CA PRO A 8 31.90 -17.54 6.42
C PRO A 8 31.10 -16.25 6.64
N ASP A 9 31.54 -15.16 6.01
CA ASP A 9 30.70 -13.98 5.76
C ASP A 9 29.55 -14.44 4.87
N LYS A 10 28.41 -14.79 5.48
CA LYS A 10 27.18 -14.98 4.72
C LYS A 10 26.33 -13.71 4.79
N PRO A 11 26.29 -12.94 3.69
CA PRO A 11 25.10 -12.19 3.31
C PRO A 11 24.57 -12.59 1.92
N ASP A 12 24.96 -13.74 1.35
CA ASP A 12 24.61 -14.11 -0.04
C ASP A 12 23.11 -14.16 -0.38
N LYS A 13 22.26 -14.41 0.62
CA LYS A 13 20.81 -14.51 0.42
C LYS A 13 20.14 -13.14 0.39
N LEU A 14 20.47 -12.26 1.34
CA LEU A 14 19.84 -10.95 1.46
C LEU A 14 20.28 -10.04 0.31
N ASP A 15 21.57 -10.05 -0.04
CA ASP A 15 22.12 -9.25 -1.14
C ASP A 15 21.54 -9.64 -2.49
N LYS A 16 21.19 -10.93 -2.69
CA LYS A 16 20.54 -11.42 -3.91
C LYS A 16 19.05 -11.08 -3.99
N PHE A 17 18.38 -10.82 -2.86
CA PHE A 17 17.01 -10.27 -2.84
C PHE A 17 17.00 -8.75 -3.01
N LEU A 18 18.02 -8.07 -2.49
CA LEU A 18 18.25 -6.64 -2.70
C LEU A 18 18.77 -6.33 -4.12
N ALA A 19 19.28 -7.34 -4.83
CA ALA A 19 19.65 -7.28 -6.25
C ALA A 19 18.40 -7.22 -7.17
N GLY A 20 17.68 -6.11 -7.13
CA GLY A 20 16.89 -5.64 -8.27
C GLY A 20 15.63 -6.43 -8.66
N GLY A 21 15.12 -7.33 -7.81
CA GLY A 21 13.85 -8.02 -8.08
C GLY A 21 12.65 -7.11 -7.88
N ASP A 22 11.66 -7.17 -8.78
CA ASP A 22 10.38 -6.49 -8.58
C ASP A 22 9.63 -7.10 -7.39
N ILE A 23 8.92 -6.27 -6.64
CA ILE A 23 8.04 -6.70 -5.55
C ILE A 23 6.59 -6.62 -6.00
N THR A 24 5.82 -7.68 -5.74
CA THR A 24 4.37 -7.69 -5.99
C THR A 24 3.62 -7.63 -4.66
N LEU A 25 2.75 -6.65 -4.53
CA LEU A 25 1.95 -6.39 -3.33
C LEU A 25 0.47 -6.59 -3.65
N ASN A 26 -0.23 -7.27 -2.74
CA ASN A 26 -1.68 -7.33 -2.73
C ASN A 26 -2.24 -6.11 -2.00
N CYS A 27 -2.97 -5.28 -2.72
CA CYS A 27 -3.56 -4.04 -2.23
C CYS A 27 -5.08 -4.22 -2.07
N LEU A 28 -5.63 -3.62 -1.02
CA LEU A 28 -7.07 -3.49 -0.79
C LEU A 28 -7.40 -2.03 -0.53
N ILE A 29 -8.47 -1.51 -1.15
CA ILE A 29 -9.03 -0.20 -0.80
C ILE A 29 -9.95 -0.39 0.41
N SER A 30 -9.82 0.48 1.41
CA SER A 30 -10.46 0.31 2.73
C SER A 30 -11.99 0.10 2.72
N ASP A 31 -12.71 0.62 1.71
CA ASP A 31 -14.17 0.48 1.56
C ASP A 31 -14.60 -0.71 0.67
N GLU A 32 -13.64 -1.50 0.19
CA GLU A 32 -13.89 -2.62 -0.74
C GLU A 32 -13.82 -4.01 -0.08
N GLY A 33 -14.09 -5.06 -0.87
CA GLY A 33 -14.10 -6.45 -0.39
C GLY A 33 -12.85 -7.24 -0.64
N VAL A 34 -12.77 -8.41 0.00
CA VAL A 34 -11.71 -9.41 -0.20
C VAL A 34 -11.56 -9.82 -1.67
N ASN A 35 -12.66 -9.80 -2.42
CA ASN A 35 -12.69 -10.17 -3.83
C ASN A 35 -12.13 -9.08 -4.74
N ASP A 36 -11.97 -7.86 -4.20
CA ASP A 36 -11.49 -6.68 -4.91
C ASP A 36 -9.98 -6.45 -4.68
N ILE A 37 -9.31 -7.38 -3.98
CA ILE A 37 -7.85 -7.36 -3.81
C ILE A 37 -7.18 -7.40 -5.18
N PHE A 38 -6.29 -6.45 -5.42
CA PHE A 38 -5.57 -6.31 -6.67
C PHE A 38 -4.05 -6.32 -6.45
N GLU A 39 -3.33 -6.81 -7.45
CA GLU A 39 -1.87 -6.86 -7.42
C GLU A 39 -1.27 -5.59 -8.03
N VAL A 40 -0.26 -5.06 -7.36
CA VAL A 40 0.61 -3.99 -7.87
C VAL A 40 2.05 -4.48 -7.80
N THR A 41 2.73 -4.42 -8.94
CA THR A 41 4.15 -4.76 -9.03
C THR A 41 4.97 -3.47 -9.13
N ILE A 42 5.95 -3.31 -8.23
CA ILE A 42 6.87 -2.19 -8.21
C ILE A 42 8.28 -2.70 -8.41
N SER A 43 9.03 -2.04 -9.28
CA SER A 43 10.44 -2.35 -9.45
C SER A 43 11.27 -1.90 -8.27
N ASN A 44 12.28 -2.68 -7.92
CA ASN A 44 13.32 -2.23 -6.99
C ASN A 44 14.30 -1.25 -7.65
N ALA A 45 14.31 -1.16 -8.99
CA ALA A 45 15.08 -0.12 -9.67
C ALA A 45 14.42 1.26 -9.52
N ASN A 46 15.22 2.33 -9.61
CA ASN A 46 14.77 3.73 -9.73
C ASN A 46 13.69 4.18 -8.73
N ASN A 47 14.11 4.69 -7.57
CA ASN A 47 13.21 5.47 -6.71
C ASN A 47 11.95 4.66 -6.28
N ASN A 48 12.19 3.45 -5.76
CA ASN A 48 11.25 2.48 -5.17
C ASN A 48 10.53 3.02 -3.91
N ARG A 49 10.11 4.28 -3.95
CA ARG A 49 9.50 5.00 -2.84
C ARG A 49 8.03 4.63 -2.72
N VAL A 50 7.49 4.84 -1.53
CA VAL A 50 6.06 4.71 -1.26
C VAL A 50 5.23 5.62 -2.17
N SER A 51 5.73 6.82 -2.53
CA SER A 51 5.07 7.69 -3.51
C SER A 51 4.88 7.01 -4.88
N SER A 52 5.89 6.29 -5.37
CA SER A 52 5.81 5.55 -6.65
C SER A 52 4.81 4.39 -6.57
N LEU A 53 4.68 3.76 -5.40
CA LEU A 53 3.63 2.76 -5.16
C LEU A 53 2.23 3.39 -5.19
N ALA A 54 2.06 4.56 -4.58
CA ALA A 54 0.79 5.29 -4.60
C ALA A 54 0.36 5.66 -6.04
N GLU A 55 1.30 6.11 -6.87
CA GLU A 55 1.05 6.37 -8.30
C GLU A 55 0.66 5.11 -9.08
N ALA A 56 1.35 3.99 -8.83
CA ALA A 56 1.02 2.71 -9.47
C ALA A 56 -0.37 2.19 -9.04
N ILE A 57 -0.73 2.37 -7.77
CA ILE A 57 -2.08 2.06 -7.26
C ILE A 57 -3.12 2.93 -7.98
N GLY A 58 -2.90 4.25 -8.06
CA GLY A 58 -3.80 5.16 -8.75
C GLY A 58 -4.01 4.80 -10.22
N THR A 59 -2.93 4.48 -10.92
CA THR A 59 -2.96 4.02 -12.33
C THR A 59 -3.67 2.68 -12.48
N ARG A 60 -3.53 1.78 -11.50
CA ARG A 60 -4.16 0.46 -11.51
C ARG A 60 -5.66 0.53 -11.23
N ARG A 61 -6.10 1.48 -10.42
CA ARG A 61 -7.49 1.67 -9.98
C ARG A 61 -8.01 3.05 -10.39
N LEU A 62 -7.93 3.35 -11.69
CA LEU A 62 -8.49 4.58 -12.25
C LEU A 62 -10.00 4.71 -11.97
N ASP A 63 -10.70 3.58 -11.87
CA ASP A 63 -12.12 3.55 -11.47
C ASP A 63 -12.39 4.21 -10.10
N ARG A 64 -11.36 4.29 -9.24
CA ARG A 64 -11.44 4.91 -7.91
C ARG A 64 -10.62 6.18 -7.78
N PHE A 65 -9.48 6.27 -8.45
CA PHE A 65 -8.46 7.29 -8.21
C PHE A 65 -8.16 8.19 -9.43
N GLN A 66 -8.98 8.18 -10.48
CA GLN A 66 -8.73 8.98 -11.69
C GLN A 66 -8.52 10.49 -11.39
N ASP A 67 -9.29 11.05 -10.46
CA ASP A 67 -9.26 12.48 -10.10
C ASP A 67 -8.62 12.74 -8.72
N ILE A 68 -7.92 11.75 -8.18
CA ILE A 68 -7.29 11.82 -6.86
C ILE A 68 -5.78 11.91 -7.02
N ASP A 69 -5.17 12.91 -6.39
CA ASP A 69 -3.71 13.01 -6.30
C ASP A 69 -3.17 11.81 -5.50
N SER A 70 -2.27 11.03 -6.11
CA SER A 70 -1.68 9.84 -5.49
C SER A 70 -0.98 10.17 -4.16
N THR A 71 -0.46 11.39 -3.99
CA THR A 71 0.18 11.85 -2.74
C THR A 71 -0.81 12.01 -1.59
N SER A 72 -2.11 12.09 -1.89
CA SER A 72 -3.18 12.17 -0.90
C SER A 72 -3.66 10.81 -0.39
N LEU A 73 -3.20 9.71 -1.01
CA LEU A 73 -3.52 8.36 -0.56
C LEU A 73 -2.72 8.03 0.69
N ALA A 74 -3.41 7.52 1.72
CA ALA A 74 -2.73 6.97 2.89
C ALA A 74 -2.55 5.46 2.72
N LEU A 75 -1.28 5.02 2.77
CA LEU A 75 -0.91 3.62 2.59
C LEU A 75 -0.48 3.02 3.93
N TYR A 76 -1.05 1.86 4.26
CA TYR A 76 -0.73 1.12 5.47
C TYR A 76 -0.24 -0.28 5.13
N ARG A 77 0.97 -0.60 5.57
CA ARG A 77 1.47 -1.97 5.58
C ARG A 77 0.70 -2.74 6.65
N VAL A 78 0.20 -3.92 6.30
CA VAL A 78 -0.38 -4.87 7.26
C VAL A 78 0.51 -6.09 7.42
N ALA A 79 0.63 -6.57 8.66
CA ALA A 79 1.48 -7.71 9.01
C ALA A 79 0.72 -9.05 9.14
N PHE A 80 -0.60 -9.07 8.98
CA PHE A 80 -1.43 -10.25 9.21
C PHE A 80 -2.02 -10.81 7.91
N ILE A 81 -2.25 -12.12 7.94
CA ILE A 81 -3.13 -12.81 6.99
C ILE A 81 -4.53 -12.27 7.24
N ALA A 82 -5.09 -11.56 6.27
CA ALA A 82 -6.45 -11.07 6.36
C ALA A 82 -7.40 -12.25 6.06
N ASP A 83 -7.94 -12.87 7.10
CA ASP A 83 -9.09 -13.73 6.93
C ASP A 83 -10.34 -12.88 6.59
N SER A 84 -11.40 -13.55 6.12
CA SER A 84 -12.65 -12.88 5.76
C SER A 84 -13.29 -12.10 6.92
N VAL A 85 -12.98 -12.46 8.18
CA VAL A 85 -13.49 -11.81 9.39
C VAL A 85 -12.84 -10.45 9.60
N ILE A 86 -11.51 -10.37 9.43
CA ILE A 86 -10.78 -9.11 9.56
C ILE A 86 -11.18 -8.14 8.44
N ILE A 87 -11.39 -8.62 7.20
CA ILE A 87 -11.75 -7.72 6.09
C ILE A 87 -13.19 -7.20 6.20
N ASN A 88 -14.11 -8.03 6.66
CA ASN A 88 -15.48 -7.55 6.92
C ASN A 88 -15.50 -6.54 8.08
N SER A 89 -14.54 -6.62 9.00
CA SER A 89 -14.31 -5.56 9.98
C SER A 89 -13.83 -4.29 9.26
N LEU A 90 -12.82 -4.35 8.38
CA LEU A 90 -12.28 -3.20 7.63
C LEU A 90 -13.34 -2.36 6.89
N ARG A 91 -14.36 -3.01 6.31
CA ARG A 91 -15.45 -2.30 5.60
C ARG A 91 -16.30 -1.39 6.49
N ASN A 92 -16.34 -1.62 7.79
CA ASN A 92 -17.26 -0.94 8.71
C ASN A 92 -16.61 0.20 9.51
N ILE A 93 -15.38 0.59 9.17
CA ILE A 93 -14.53 1.48 9.98
C ILE A 93 -13.93 2.53 9.05
N SER A 94 -14.24 3.79 9.33
CA SER A 94 -13.81 4.94 8.52
C SER A 94 -12.32 5.27 8.68
N GLU A 95 -11.67 4.76 9.73
CA GLU A 95 -10.25 4.99 10.01
C GLU A 95 -9.79 3.85 10.92
N PHE A 96 -9.16 2.82 10.37
CA PHE A 96 -8.69 1.70 11.20
C PHE A 96 -7.28 1.97 11.69
N GLU A 97 -7.14 2.15 13.00
CA GLU A 97 -5.95 1.69 13.73
C GLU A 97 -5.97 0.17 13.72
N VAL A 98 -5.61 -0.44 12.58
CA VAL A 98 -5.41 -1.88 12.56
C VAL A 98 -4.27 -2.17 13.53
N GLU A 99 -4.50 -2.97 14.56
CA GLU A 99 -3.44 -3.35 15.49
C GLU A 99 -2.32 -4.05 14.69
N GLY A 100 -1.15 -3.39 14.61
CA GLY A 100 0.00 -3.85 13.81
C GLY A 100 0.06 -3.37 12.36
N ALA A 101 -0.85 -2.49 11.90
CA ALA A 101 -0.62 -1.75 10.66
C ALA A 101 0.38 -0.62 10.88
N ILE A 102 1.25 -0.43 9.90
CA ILE A 102 2.28 0.62 9.92
C ILE A 102 1.98 1.56 8.76
N ARG A 103 1.76 2.84 9.08
CA ARG A 103 1.64 3.89 8.06
C ARG A 103 2.96 3.97 7.28
N MET A 104 2.86 3.98 5.96
CA MET A 104 3.99 4.08 5.06
C MET A 104 4.13 5.54 4.63
N GLU A 105 5.25 6.18 4.95
CA GLU A 105 5.45 7.57 4.56
C GLU A 105 5.87 7.67 3.09
N PRO A 106 5.42 8.68 2.32
CA PRO A 106 5.73 8.80 0.89
C PRO A 106 7.23 8.75 0.56
N GLN A 107 8.06 9.24 1.48
CA GLN A 107 9.50 9.27 1.34
C GLN A 107 10.20 7.92 1.58
N ASP A 108 9.57 7.01 2.30
CA ASP A 108 10.14 5.71 2.63
C ASP A 108 10.35 4.90 1.36
N THR A 109 11.25 3.92 1.42
CA THR A 109 11.37 2.93 0.35
C THR A 109 10.44 1.76 0.62
N ILE A 110 9.93 1.11 -0.42
CA ILE A 110 9.08 -0.07 -0.24
C ILE A 110 9.79 -1.17 0.56
N PHE A 111 11.11 -1.29 0.41
CA PHE A 111 11.90 -2.33 1.07
C PHE A 111 12.14 -2.10 2.57
N THR A 112 12.01 -0.87 3.09
CA THR A 112 12.01 -0.68 4.56
C THR A 112 10.78 -1.31 5.19
N HIS A 113 9.67 -1.37 4.45
CA HIS A 113 8.40 -1.97 4.85
C HIS A 113 8.31 -3.46 4.47
N PHE A 114 8.85 -3.83 3.31
CA PHE A 114 8.81 -5.18 2.77
C PHE A 114 10.22 -5.63 2.35
N PRO A 115 11.07 -6.05 3.30
CA PRO A 115 12.46 -6.43 3.01
C PRO A 115 12.57 -7.71 2.17
N ILE A 116 11.50 -8.49 2.08
CA ILE A 116 11.36 -9.68 1.24
C ILE A 116 9.99 -9.68 0.58
N GLN A 117 9.86 -10.36 -0.57
CA GLN A 117 8.58 -10.59 -1.23
C GLN A 117 7.58 -11.20 -0.24
N PRO A 118 6.44 -10.54 0.02
CA PRO A 118 5.39 -11.13 0.84
C PRO A 118 4.95 -12.48 0.27
N GLN A 119 4.88 -13.50 1.13
CA GLN A 119 4.51 -14.84 0.71
C GLN A 119 3.03 -14.90 0.32
N ARG A 120 2.72 -15.67 -0.72
CA ARG A 120 1.34 -16.08 -1.01
C ARG A 120 0.88 -17.05 0.08
N ILE A 121 -0.36 -16.93 0.52
CA ILE A 121 -0.88 -17.78 1.60
C ILE A 121 -1.16 -19.19 1.06
N PHE A 122 -1.00 -20.20 1.93
CA PHE A 122 -1.45 -21.57 1.68
C PHE A 122 -2.97 -21.59 1.47
N GLY A 123 -3.45 -22.32 0.47
CA GLY A 123 -4.89 -22.48 0.19
C GLY A 123 -5.44 -21.60 -0.94
N GLY A 124 -4.62 -20.78 -1.59
CA GLY A 124 -5.02 -20.00 -2.77
C GLY A 124 -5.68 -18.64 -2.46
N GLU A 125 -5.85 -18.30 -1.18
CA GLU A 125 -6.30 -16.98 -0.75
C GLU A 125 -5.18 -15.94 -0.89
N LYS A 126 -5.55 -14.71 -1.27
CA LYS A 126 -4.61 -13.59 -1.35
C LYS A 126 -4.58 -12.85 -0.02
N GLY A 127 -3.43 -12.88 0.66
CA GLY A 127 -3.23 -12.07 1.86
C GLY A 127 -3.08 -10.61 1.48
N ILE A 128 -3.60 -9.71 2.30
CA ILE A 128 -3.43 -8.27 2.09
C ILE A 128 -2.01 -7.87 2.54
N ASN A 129 -1.33 -7.06 1.73
CA ASN A 129 -0.04 -6.48 2.10
C ASN A 129 -0.17 -4.99 2.41
N VAL A 130 -1.00 -4.29 1.64
CA VAL A 130 -1.22 -2.85 1.77
C VAL A 130 -2.71 -2.55 1.80
N ILE A 131 -3.16 -1.77 2.79
CA ILE A 131 -4.48 -1.12 2.78
C ILE A 131 -4.30 0.30 2.27
N VAL A 132 -5.17 0.69 1.34
CA VAL A 132 -5.21 2.00 0.71
C VAL A 132 -6.44 2.75 1.23
N TYR A 133 -6.19 3.89 1.87
CA TYR A 133 -7.25 4.82 2.25
C TYR A 133 -7.25 5.98 1.25
N PRO A 134 -8.36 6.20 0.52
CA PRO A 134 -8.58 7.44 -0.20
C PRO A 134 -8.49 8.64 0.77
N PRO A 135 -8.18 9.85 0.29
CA PRO A 135 -8.36 11.04 1.11
C PRO A 135 -9.80 11.10 1.62
N ALA A 136 -10.00 11.49 2.87
CA ALA A 136 -11.34 11.78 3.39
C ALA A 136 -12.02 12.75 2.42
N GLU A 137 -13.27 12.45 2.01
CA GLU A 137 -14.04 13.33 1.13
C GLU A 137 -13.92 14.77 1.65
N ARG A 138 -13.28 15.64 0.86
CA ARG A 138 -13.47 17.07 1.07
C ARG A 138 -14.94 17.29 0.77
N VAL A 139 -15.72 17.57 1.81
CA VAL A 139 -17.08 18.08 1.69
C VAL A 139 -17.05 19.11 0.56
N PRO A 140 -17.83 18.95 -0.52
CA PRO A 140 -17.81 19.93 -1.59
C PRO A 140 -18.05 21.30 -0.94
N GLU A 141 -17.12 22.23 -1.15
CA GLU A 141 -17.31 23.63 -0.76
C GLU A 141 -18.71 23.99 -1.24
N ALA A 142 -19.60 24.30 -0.29
CA ALA A 142 -20.95 24.69 -0.60
C ALA A 142 -20.83 25.79 -1.66
N VAL A 143 -21.36 25.51 -2.84
CA VAL A 143 -21.46 26.51 -3.90
C VAL A 143 -22.36 27.59 -3.30
N ASP A 144 -21.73 28.66 -2.80
CA ASP A 144 -22.42 29.85 -2.32
C ASP A 144 -23.15 30.41 -3.53
N SER A 145 -24.38 29.94 -3.69
CA SER A 145 -25.29 30.41 -4.70
C SER A 145 -25.73 31.77 -4.18
N GLY A 146 -24.93 32.78 -4.52
CA GLY A 146 -25.25 34.17 -4.25
C GLY A 146 -26.66 34.44 -4.74
N ASN A 147 -27.59 34.59 -3.80
CA ASN A 147 -28.95 35.00 -4.06
C ASN A 147 -28.93 36.47 -4.49
N ASP A 148 -28.64 36.70 -5.76
CA ASP A 148 -28.91 37.97 -6.43
C ASP A 148 -30.38 37.97 -6.86
N LEU A 149 -31.28 38.10 -5.88
CA LEU A 149 -32.70 38.27 -6.14
C LEU A 149 -33.02 39.76 -6.29
N PHE A 150 -32.89 40.22 -7.52
CA PHE A 150 -33.59 41.40 -8.01
C PHE A 150 -35.10 41.23 -7.77
N HIS A 151 -35.69 42.06 -6.91
CA HIS A 151 -37.10 42.42 -7.03
C HIS A 151 -37.32 43.90 -6.69
N LYS A 152 -37.34 44.67 -7.79
CA LYS A 152 -38.32 45.70 -8.17
C LYS A 152 -38.81 46.72 -7.14
#